data_AF-A0A381S3Y4-F1
#
_entry.id   AF-A0A381S3Y4-F1
#
_cell.length_a   1.000
_cell.length_b   1.000
_cell.length_c   1.000
_cell.angle_alpha   90.00
_cell.angle_beta   90.00
_cell.angle_gamma   90.00
#
_symmetry.space_group_name_H-M   'P 1'
#
loop_
_entity.id
_entity.type
_entity.pdbx_description
1 polymer ?
#
loop_
_entity_poly.entity_id
_entity_poly.type
_entity_poly.pdbx_seq_one_letter_code
_entity_poly.pdbx_strand_id
1 'polypeptide(L)'
;VITLVLFVAKQGTPNFPEDEDSANHLFGDLIKKTGAKKIIALRADSSNVMPAGITELAGSLGIESECVQVDKLDPSIWTGNVNPANIWGDYLETIILNSPISSDGSELCFMLNSGSNFDASLICALYEGLGGSLWITERGVSRNTAIRLDRRIPKKESAAEAALAGLARFFLDNPESAPTTSELQGLIDQIPSGKGFENTLRGYEDYFEDNKLRLLKLQEELQEAEQAFAKEKDKLEENRRKGSKDAAAKIKVHEERIRNKRMALTEPKPYSLNSKGRYNATLTLAQQWRPLAVNAGHRGLVIFVRSVNESESVVKHLKEHYAALDFDKYAFVVGGIDISDQREMSIRIHEKAKEYLGDSKVVSSPGEVCYSIPANGGVRDASSEVMGILHRIRQSNDGIEWNIDTTGVVGLLRPAIYQYAHLAGIPSFFIAKQYPGSGVYASGLTGSKHFLSLPNRSQIDAIRSCLNDEKLASFVATVYRFHRDNPPGEIGIEKKYGNNRPYDFNSVIFKTGHPLRMDDIPLENTRFKAMKRRLKKAKDAGLVHLAGSDIHLTPEGIVAGALLKG
;
A
#
# COMPACT_ATOMS: atom_id res chain seq x y z
N VAL A 1 -15.33 9.73 17.09
CA VAL A 1 -15.39 8.28 17.41
C VAL A 1 -14.38 7.57 16.50
N ILE A 2 -13.59 6.62 17.01
CA ILE A 2 -12.66 5.83 16.17
C ILE A 2 -13.41 4.59 15.68
N THR A 3 -13.40 4.36 14.37
CA THR A 3 -14.14 3.27 13.72
C THR A 3 -13.17 2.31 13.04
N LEU A 4 -13.23 1.03 13.42
CA LEU A 4 -12.47 -0.04 12.80
C LEU A 4 -13.28 -0.66 11.64
N VAL A 5 -12.72 -0.64 10.44
CA VAL A 5 -13.28 -1.26 9.24
C VAL A 5 -12.47 -2.51 8.90
N LEU A 6 -13.13 -3.66 8.83
CA LEU A 6 -12.47 -4.93 8.52
C LEU A 6 -13.34 -5.81 7.62
N PHE A 7 -12.67 -6.56 6.74
CA PHE A 7 -13.28 -7.71 6.09
C PHE A 7 -13.25 -8.91 7.03
N VAL A 8 -14.40 -9.54 7.21
CA VAL A 8 -14.48 -10.82 7.91
C VAL A 8 -14.08 -11.93 6.94
N ALA A 9 -13.31 -12.91 7.42
CA ALA A 9 -13.04 -14.10 6.64
C ALA A 9 -14.35 -14.84 6.27
N LYS A 10 -14.29 -15.76 5.32
CA LYS A 10 -15.45 -16.59 4.98
C LYS A 10 -15.74 -17.56 6.14
N GLN A 11 -17.02 -17.78 6.46
CA GLN A 11 -17.44 -18.77 7.44
C GLN A 11 -16.89 -20.17 7.09
N GLY A 12 -16.44 -20.90 8.11
CA GLY A 12 -15.79 -22.21 7.97
C GLY A 12 -14.30 -22.16 7.63
N THR A 13 -13.68 -20.97 7.64
CA THR A 13 -12.22 -20.82 7.57
C THR A 13 -11.62 -20.64 8.97
N PRO A 14 -10.36 -21.03 9.22
CA PRO A 14 -9.71 -20.87 10.53
C PRO A 14 -9.61 -19.42 11.05
N ASN A 15 -9.85 -18.44 10.19
CA ASN A 15 -9.79 -17.01 10.52
C ASN A 15 -11.21 -16.39 10.68
N PHE A 16 -12.25 -17.23 10.77
CA PHE A 16 -13.60 -16.76 11.05
C PHE A 16 -13.81 -16.65 12.57
N PRO A 17 -14.36 -15.53 13.08
CA PRO A 17 -14.64 -15.33 14.50
C PRO A 17 -15.95 -16.03 14.89
N GLU A 18 -15.86 -17.33 15.21
CA GLU A 18 -17.03 -18.15 15.60
C GLU A 18 -17.57 -17.80 16.98
N ASP A 19 -16.69 -17.45 17.92
CA ASP A 19 -16.96 -17.18 19.34
C ASP A 19 -16.10 -16.01 19.87
N GLU A 20 -16.40 -15.53 21.09
CA GLU A 20 -15.66 -14.42 21.71
C GLU A 20 -14.15 -14.66 21.76
N ASP A 21 -13.71 -15.88 22.10
CA ASP A 21 -12.29 -16.21 22.24
C ASP A 21 -11.54 -16.13 20.91
N SER A 22 -12.11 -16.69 19.83
CA SER A 22 -11.55 -16.59 18.48
C SER A 22 -11.58 -15.15 17.97
N ALA A 23 -12.64 -14.38 18.22
CA ALA A 23 -12.69 -12.97 17.89
C ALA A 23 -11.63 -12.15 18.64
N ASN A 24 -11.44 -12.43 19.93
CA ASN A 24 -10.43 -11.77 20.76
C ASN A 24 -9.00 -12.14 20.31
N HIS A 25 -8.79 -13.40 19.93
CA HIS A 25 -7.53 -13.86 19.34
C HIS A 25 -7.22 -13.14 18.02
N LEU A 26 -8.23 -12.95 17.15
CA LEU A 26 -8.07 -12.33 15.83
C LEU A 26 -7.94 -10.80 15.89
N PHE A 27 -8.76 -10.14 16.72
CA PHE A 27 -8.97 -8.69 16.67
C PHE A 27 -8.73 -7.95 18.00
N GLY A 28 -8.59 -8.64 19.12
CA GLY A 28 -8.50 -8.01 20.44
C GLY A 28 -7.32 -7.03 20.56
N ASP A 29 -6.14 -7.39 20.06
CA ASP A 29 -4.98 -6.47 20.05
C ASP A 29 -5.19 -5.29 19.10
N LEU A 30 -5.88 -5.49 17.98
CA LEU A 30 -6.22 -4.44 17.02
C LEU A 30 -7.19 -3.43 17.61
N ILE A 31 -8.28 -3.89 18.22
CA ILE A 31 -9.28 -3.07 18.90
C ILE A 31 -8.61 -2.26 20.03
N LYS A 32 -7.75 -2.90 20.81
CA LYS A 32 -7.02 -2.25 21.90
C LYS A 32 -6.07 -1.16 21.40
N LYS A 33 -5.27 -1.43 20.37
CA LYS A 33 -4.27 -0.48 19.84
C LYS A 33 -4.89 0.66 19.05
N THR A 34 -5.99 0.40 18.35
CA THR A 34 -6.74 1.44 17.63
C THR A 34 -7.56 2.30 18.58
N GLY A 35 -7.98 1.75 19.73
CA GLY A 35 -8.92 2.44 20.61
C GLY A 35 -10.32 2.54 19.99
N ALA A 36 -10.64 1.63 19.07
CA ALA A 36 -11.89 1.64 18.32
C ALA A 36 -13.10 1.59 19.28
N LYS A 37 -14.10 2.42 18.97
CA LYS A 37 -15.39 2.50 19.67
C LYS A 37 -16.54 2.02 18.81
N LYS A 38 -16.28 1.79 17.52
CA LYS A 38 -17.18 1.18 16.56
C LYS A 38 -16.43 0.19 15.68
N ILE A 39 -17.05 -0.94 15.35
CA ILE A 39 -16.57 -1.92 14.37
C ILE A 39 -17.55 -1.99 13.20
N ILE A 40 -17.04 -1.90 11.98
CA ILE A 40 -17.76 -2.16 10.73
C ILE A 40 -17.19 -3.46 10.16
N ALA A 41 -17.98 -4.52 10.23
CA ALA A 41 -17.64 -5.84 9.72
C ALA A 41 -18.20 -5.99 8.30
N LEU A 42 -17.32 -5.99 7.30
CA LEU A 42 -17.66 -6.18 5.89
C LEU A 42 -17.71 -7.67 5.57
N ARG A 43 -18.85 -8.15 5.06
CA ARG A 43 -19.13 -9.56 4.73
C ARG A 43 -19.23 -9.75 3.22
N ALA A 44 -18.15 -10.22 2.60
CA ALA A 44 -18.08 -10.52 1.16
C ALA A 44 -18.70 -11.87 0.76
N ASP A 45 -19.22 -12.62 1.73
CA ASP A 45 -19.99 -13.84 1.52
C ASP A 45 -21.50 -13.59 1.41
N SER A 46 -21.89 -12.34 1.10
CA SER A 46 -23.28 -11.90 0.91
C SER A 46 -24.19 -12.08 2.13
N SER A 47 -23.62 -12.07 3.34
CA SER A 47 -24.37 -12.09 4.59
C SER A 47 -24.43 -10.70 5.22
N ASN A 48 -25.57 -10.33 5.81
CA ASN A 48 -25.71 -9.13 6.63
C ASN A 48 -25.71 -9.45 8.15
N VAL A 49 -25.45 -10.71 8.52
CA VAL A 49 -25.46 -11.16 9.92
C VAL A 49 -24.08 -10.97 10.53
N MET A 50 -24.00 -10.33 11.70
CA MET A 50 -22.75 -10.20 12.43
C MET A 50 -22.27 -11.59 12.90
N PRO A 51 -20.97 -11.95 12.75
CA PRO A 51 -20.44 -13.15 13.38
C PRO A 51 -20.66 -13.12 14.91
N ALA A 52 -21.00 -14.26 15.49
CA ALA A 52 -21.32 -14.37 16.92
C ALA A 52 -20.13 -13.88 17.78
N GLY A 53 -18.92 -14.32 17.48
CA GLY A 53 -17.72 -13.88 18.21
C GLY A 53 -17.46 -12.37 18.17
N ILE A 54 -17.73 -11.69 17.04
CA ILE A 54 -17.62 -10.22 17.00
C ILE A 54 -18.70 -9.56 17.87
N THR A 55 -19.92 -10.09 17.84
CA THR A 55 -21.04 -9.58 18.64
C THR A 55 -20.74 -9.68 20.13
N GLU A 56 -20.28 -10.85 20.58
CA GLU A 56 -19.94 -11.12 21.99
C GLU A 56 -18.79 -10.22 22.46
N LEU A 57 -17.68 -10.18 21.69
CA LEU A 57 -16.53 -9.33 22.00
C LEU A 57 -16.87 -7.84 22.01
N ALA A 58 -17.68 -7.37 21.06
CA ALA A 58 -18.12 -5.97 21.04
C ALA A 58 -18.98 -5.65 22.28
N GLY A 59 -19.87 -6.57 22.66
CA GLY A 59 -20.67 -6.47 23.88
C GLY A 59 -19.83 -6.41 25.15
N SER A 60 -18.84 -7.30 25.30
CA SER A 60 -17.96 -7.35 26.48
C SER A 60 -17.06 -6.12 26.62
N LEU A 61 -16.69 -5.50 25.48
CA LEU A 61 -15.89 -4.28 25.44
C LEU A 61 -16.71 -2.98 25.43
N GLY A 62 -18.05 -3.06 25.36
CA GLY A 62 -18.94 -1.89 25.27
C GLY A 62 -18.71 -1.08 23.98
N ILE A 63 -18.48 -1.76 22.87
CA ILE A 63 -18.18 -1.20 21.55
C ILE A 63 -19.39 -1.36 20.63
N GLU A 64 -19.69 -0.33 19.83
CA GLU A 64 -20.71 -0.46 18.79
C GLU A 64 -20.22 -1.38 17.68
N SER A 65 -21.09 -2.23 17.13
CA SER A 65 -20.73 -3.07 15.98
C SER A 65 -21.84 -3.08 14.94
N GLU A 66 -21.45 -3.03 13.68
CA GLU A 66 -22.35 -2.98 12.53
C GLU A 66 -21.85 -3.93 11.45
N CYS A 67 -22.75 -4.77 10.94
CA CYS A 67 -22.44 -5.72 9.89
C CYS A 67 -22.94 -5.18 8.56
N VAL A 68 -22.07 -5.17 7.57
CA VAL A 68 -22.35 -4.65 6.23
C VAL A 68 -22.17 -5.77 5.23
N GLN A 69 -23.25 -6.10 4.53
CA GLN A 69 -23.18 -6.95 3.36
C GLN A 69 -22.51 -6.16 2.22
N VAL A 70 -21.48 -6.75 1.62
CA VAL A 70 -20.87 -6.21 0.40
C VAL A 70 -21.11 -7.17 -0.76
N ASP A 71 -20.99 -6.65 -1.97
CA ASP A 71 -21.14 -7.47 -3.17
C ASP A 71 -20.05 -8.54 -3.21
N LYS A 72 -20.48 -9.78 -3.39
CA LYS A 72 -19.56 -10.87 -3.65
C LYS A 72 -19.04 -10.69 -5.07
N LEU A 73 -17.72 -10.64 -5.21
CA LEU A 73 -17.11 -10.68 -6.52
C LEU A 73 -17.42 -12.03 -7.19
N ASP A 74 -18.37 -12.00 -8.12
CA ASP A 74 -18.79 -13.18 -8.86
C ASP A 74 -18.62 -12.97 -10.37
N PRO A 75 -17.50 -13.45 -10.94
CA PRO A 75 -17.25 -13.36 -12.39
C PRO A 75 -18.26 -14.15 -13.23
N SER A 76 -19.04 -15.06 -12.63
CA SER A 76 -19.94 -15.95 -13.37
C SER A 76 -21.15 -15.26 -13.98
N ILE A 77 -21.53 -14.11 -13.43
CA ILE A 77 -22.67 -13.33 -13.90
C ILE A 77 -22.30 -12.30 -14.97
N TRP A 78 -21.02 -12.22 -15.36
CA TRP A 78 -20.58 -11.24 -16.35
C TRP A 78 -21.07 -11.62 -17.74
N THR A 79 -21.86 -10.74 -18.33
CA THR A 79 -22.43 -10.90 -19.68
C THR A 79 -21.50 -10.39 -20.78
N GLY A 80 -20.33 -9.85 -20.42
CA GLY A 80 -19.39 -9.22 -21.36
C GLY A 80 -19.69 -7.75 -21.67
N ASN A 81 -20.89 -7.25 -21.32
CA ASN A 81 -21.28 -5.84 -21.50
C ASN A 81 -20.71 -4.89 -20.43
N VAL A 82 -20.23 -5.44 -19.31
CA VAL A 82 -19.61 -4.67 -18.23
C VAL A 82 -18.19 -4.28 -18.64
N ASN A 83 -17.81 -3.02 -18.41
CA ASN A 83 -16.43 -2.57 -18.59
C ASN A 83 -15.62 -2.89 -17.32
N PRO A 84 -14.61 -3.79 -17.37
CA PRO A 84 -13.81 -4.15 -16.20
C PRO A 84 -13.06 -2.97 -15.57
N ALA A 85 -12.87 -1.88 -16.33
CA ALA A 85 -12.26 -0.64 -15.82
C ALA A 85 -13.16 0.14 -14.84
N ASN A 86 -14.47 -0.15 -14.81
CA ASN A 86 -15.45 0.59 -14.02
C ASN A 86 -15.98 -0.22 -12.82
N ILE A 87 -15.79 -1.55 -12.80
CA ILE A 87 -16.34 -2.46 -11.78
C ILE A 87 -15.95 -2.03 -10.35
N TRP A 88 -14.72 -1.55 -10.15
CA TRP A 88 -14.29 -1.09 -8.83
C TRP A 88 -15.13 0.08 -8.29
N GLY A 89 -15.63 0.95 -9.17
CA GLY A 89 -16.42 2.13 -8.80
C GLY A 89 -17.76 1.72 -8.22
N ASP A 90 -18.47 0.84 -8.94
CA ASP A 90 -19.75 0.28 -8.51
C ASP A 90 -19.60 -0.49 -7.18
N TYR A 91 -18.55 -1.32 -7.04
CA TYR A 91 -18.30 -2.06 -5.80
C TYR A 91 -17.98 -1.14 -4.61
N LEU A 92 -17.18 -0.08 -4.83
CA LEU A 92 -16.93 0.92 -3.79
C LEU A 92 -18.19 1.68 -3.43
N GLU A 93 -19.00 2.08 -4.40
CA GLU A 93 -20.29 2.71 -4.18
C GLU A 93 -21.18 1.83 -3.30
N THR A 94 -21.33 0.53 -3.59
CA THR A 94 -22.08 -0.41 -2.75
C THR A 94 -21.54 -0.46 -1.33
N ILE A 95 -20.21 -0.58 -1.15
CA ILE A 95 -19.59 -0.60 0.18
C ILE A 95 -19.91 0.69 0.96
N ILE A 96 -19.82 1.85 0.30
CA ILE A 96 -20.06 3.15 0.92
C ILE A 96 -21.54 3.32 1.28
N LEU A 97 -22.45 3.00 0.36
CA LEU A 97 -23.88 3.15 0.57
C LEU A 97 -24.43 2.22 1.65
N ASN A 98 -23.90 1.00 1.75
CA ASN A 98 -24.31 0.04 2.75
C ASN A 98 -23.61 0.23 4.10
N SER A 99 -22.68 1.18 4.23
CA SER A 99 -21.92 1.40 5.46
C SER A 99 -22.05 2.82 5.98
N PRO A 100 -21.79 3.04 7.28
CA PRO A 100 -21.71 4.37 7.85
C PRO A 100 -20.42 5.10 7.44
N ILE A 101 -19.55 4.52 6.59
CA ILE A 101 -18.32 5.17 6.10
C ILE A 101 -18.68 6.42 5.31
N SER A 102 -18.07 7.54 5.66
CA SER A 102 -18.24 8.83 4.98
C SER A 102 -17.05 9.74 5.23
N SER A 103 -17.01 10.88 4.54
CA SER A 103 -15.98 11.89 4.72
C SER A 103 -16.12 12.70 6.02
N ASP A 104 -17.23 12.58 6.75
CA ASP A 104 -17.55 13.34 7.96
C ASP A 104 -17.49 12.49 9.24
N GLY A 105 -16.68 12.92 10.22
CA GLY A 105 -16.97 12.67 11.64
C GLY A 105 -16.30 11.48 12.35
N SER A 106 -15.62 10.55 11.67
CA SER A 106 -14.89 9.47 12.37
C SER A 106 -13.46 9.25 11.88
N GLU A 107 -12.55 9.00 12.82
CA GLU A 107 -11.20 8.52 12.50
C GLU A 107 -11.31 7.05 12.11
N LEU A 108 -10.87 6.71 10.90
CA LEU A 108 -11.00 5.37 10.34
C LEU A 108 -9.70 4.56 10.52
N CYS A 109 -9.86 3.32 10.97
CA CYS A 109 -8.81 2.31 11.02
C CYS A 109 -9.17 1.18 10.06
N PHE A 110 -8.33 0.89 9.08
CA PHE A 110 -8.61 -0.12 8.05
C PHE A 110 -7.70 -1.33 8.21
N MET A 111 -8.28 -2.54 8.25
CA MET A 111 -7.54 -3.80 8.29
C MET A 111 -7.53 -4.49 6.92
N LEU A 112 -6.34 -4.82 6.38
CA LEU A 112 -6.18 -5.20 4.96
C LEU A 112 -5.70 -6.64 4.70
N ASN A 113 -5.43 -7.44 5.73
CA ASN A 113 -4.93 -8.81 5.55
C ASN A 113 -6.03 -9.88 5.38
N SER A 114 -7.32 -9.51 5.47
CA SER A 114 -8.48 -10.36 5.22
C SER A 114 -9.15 -10.07 3.86
N GLY A 115 -10.07 -10.94 3.43
CA GLY A 115 -10.78 -10.80 2.15
C GLY A 115 -9.94 -11.16 0.91
N SER A 116 -10.50 -10.97 -0.28
CA SER A 116 -9.77 -11.13 -1.54
C SER A 116 -8.77 -9.99 -1.77
N ASN A 117 -7.88 -10.13 -2.76
CA ASN A 117 -6.99 -9.02 -3.14
C ASN A 117 -7.77 -7.83 -3.70
N PHE A 118 -8.85 -8.08 -4.44
CA PHE A 118 -9.76 -7.04 -4.92
C PHE A 118 -10.36 -6.26 -3.74
N ASP A 119 -10.98 -6.95 -2.77
CA ASP A 119 -11.57 -6.34 -1.57
C ASP A 119 -10.57 -5.46 -0.81
N ALA A 120 -9.38 -6.01 -0.53
CA ALA A 120 -8.34 -5.29 0.19
C ALA A 120 -7.84 -4.05 -0.56
N SER A 121 -7.84 -4.08 -1.90
CA SER A 121 -7.45 -2.93 -2.71
C SER A 121 -8.49 -1.82 -2.68
N LEU A 122 -9.78 -2.17 -2.63
CA LEU A 122 -10.87 -1.20 -2.49
C LEU A 122 -10.80 -0.50 -1.12
N ILE A 123 -10.50 -1.25 -0.06
CA ILE A 123 -10.27 -0.67 1.27
C ILE A 123 -9.03 0.22 1.29
N CYS A 124 -7.96 -0.19 0.61
CA CYS A 124 -6.80 0.67 0.45
C CYS A 124 -7.15 1.96 -0.30
N ALA A 125 -8.01 1.91 -1.32
CA ALA A 125 -8.49 3.09 -2.03
C ALA A 125 -9.32 4.02 -1.13
N LEU A 126 -10.18 3.47 -0.26
CA LEU A 126 -10.89 4.24 0.77
C LEU A 126 -9.93 4.90 1.75
N TYR A 127 -8.92 4.17 2.25
CA TYR A 127 -7.87 4.75 3.08
C TYR A 127 -7.14 5.89 2.37
N GLU A 128 -6.80 5.70 1.09
CA GLU A 128 -6.11 6.73 0.33
C GLU A 128 -7.00 7.97 0.08
N GLY A 129 -8.31 7.77 -0.13
CA GLY A 129 -9.27 8.86 -0.35
C GLY A 129 -9.63 9.62 0.93
N LEU A 130 -9.88 8.92 2.03
CA LEU A 130 -10.42 9.45 3.29
C LEU A 130 -9.36 9.74 4.37
N GLY A 131 -8.18 9.11 4.27
CA GLY A 131 -7.17 9.12 5.33
C GLY A 131 -7.46 8.09 6.43
N GLY A 132 -6.87 8.30 7.60
CA GLY A 132 -6.96 7.38 8.75
C GLY A 132 -5.69 6.55 8.95
N SER A 133 -5.84 5.32 9.42
CA SER A 133 -4.72 4.41 9.71
C SER A 133 -4.89 3.04 9.08
N LEU A 134 -3.79 2.48 8.58
CA LEU A 134 -3.74 1.13 8.01
C LEU A 134 -3.15 0.15 9.00
N TRP A 135 -3.78 -1.02 9.06
CA TRP A 135 -3.43 -2.08 10.00
C TRP A 135 -3.46 -3.45 9.34
N ILE A 136 -2.67 -4.35 9.92
CA ILE A 136 -2.72 -5.79 9.68
C ILE A 136 -2.65 -6.51 11.02
N THR A 137 -3.08 -7.76 11.02
CA THR A 137 -2.90 -8.67 12.14
C THR A 137 -1.94 -9.79 11.74
N GLU A 138 -0.78 -9.88 12.39
CA GLU A 138 0.13 -11.01 12.23
C GLU A 138 -0.18 -12.09 13.26
N ARG A 139 0.09 -13.35 12.89
CA ARG A 139 -0.15 -14.48 13.78
C ARG A 139 0.80 -14.38 14.98
N GLY A 140 0.25 -14.48 16.19
CA GLY A 140 1.05 -14.59 17.41
C GLY A 140 0.77 -15.88 18.16
N VAL A 141 1.63 -16.20 19.12
CA VAL A 141 1.60 -17.47 19.87
C VAL A 141 0.33 -17.60 20.72
N SER A 142 -0.11 -16.52 21.37
CA SER A 142 -1.32 -16.50 22.21
C SER A 142 -2.47 -15.69 21.61
N ARG A 143 -2.15 -14.64 20.84
CA ARG A 143 -3.09 -13.76 20.15
C ARG A 143 -2.42 -13.15 18.94
N ASN A 144 -3.20 -12.78 17.93
CA ASN A 144 -2.67 -12.02 16.81
C ASN A 144 -2.19 -10.65 17.29
N THR A 145 -1.09 -10.19 16.70
CA THR A 145 -0.51 -8.88 16.98
C THR A 145 -0.92 -7.92 15.90
N ALA A 146 -1.51 -6.78 16.27
CA ALA A 146 -1.84 -5.76 15.32
C ALA A 146 -0.64 -4.84 15.05
N ILE A 147 -0.30 -4.67 13.78
CA ILE A 147 0.77 -3.78 13.31
C ILE A 147 0.15 -2.65 12.50
N ARG A 148 0.48 -1.42 12.89
CA ARG A 148 0.18 -0.23 12.12
C ARG A 148 1.17 -0.07 10.97
N LEU A 149 0.66 0.08 9.74
CA LEU A 149 1.40 0.24 8.49
C LEU A 149 0.95 1.52 7.75
N ASP A 150 0.69 2.58 8.50
CA ASP A 150 0.41 3.88 7.90
C ASP A 150 1.68 4.51 7.30
N ARG A 151 1.51 5.15 6.15
CA ARG A 151 2.59 5.92 5.53
C ARG A 151 2.77 7.22 6.30
N ARG A 152 4.01 7.52 6.66
CA ARG A 152 4.42 8.83 7.16
C ARG A 152 5.65 9.27 6.36
N ILE A 153 5.38 9.70 5.13
CA ILE A 153 6.40 10.15 4.19
C ILE A 153 6.44 11.68 4.13
N PRO A 154 7.60 12.27 3.77
CA PRO A 154 7.72 13.72 3.58
C PRO A 154 6.85 14.26 2.45
N LYS A 155 6.65 15.58 2.48
CA LYS A 155 6.03 16.29 1.34
C LYS A 155 6.85 16.05 0.09
N LYS A 156 6.16 15.85 -1.03
CA LYS A 156 6.77 15.76 -2.36
C LYS A 156 7.63 16.99 -2.65
N GLU A 157 8.76 16.77 -3.31
CA GLU A 157 9.79 17.75 -3.69
C GLU A 157 10.45 18.45 -2.48
N SER A 158 10.36 17.86 -1.27
CA SER A 158 11.05 18.38 -0.10
C SER A 158 12.44 17.76 0.07
N ALA A 159 13.34 18.48 0.73
CA ALA A 159 14.65 17.96 1.13
C ALA A 159 14.56 16.66 1.95
N ALA A 160 13.49 16.50 2.75
CA ALA A 160 13.25 15.29 3.53
C ALA A 160 12.88 14.09 2.66
N GLU A 161 12.13 14.32 1.57
CA GLU A 161 11.86 13.29 0.58
C GLU A 161 13.17 12.78 -0.02
N ALA A 162 14.01 13.70 -0.52
CA ALA A 162 15.32 13.37 -1.09
C ALA A 162 16.22 12.62 -0.11
N ALA A 163 16.28 13.06 1.15
CA ALA A 163 17.09 12.41 2.18
C ALA A 163 16.64 10.98 2.49
N LEU A 164 15.34 10.74 2.72
CA LEU A 164 14.82 9.41 3.03
C LEU A 164 14.86 8.47 1.83
N ALA A 165 14.56 8.96 0.62
CA ALA A 165 14.70 8.16 -0.59
C ALA A 165 16.17 7.81 -0.87
N GLY A 166 17.10 8.74 -0.63
CA GLY A 166 18.54 8.51 -0.78
C GLY A 166 19.03 7.42 0.15
N LEU A 167 18.57 7.43 1.41
CA LEU A 167 18.82 6.34 2.35
C LEU A 167 18.28 5.01 1.82
N ALA A 168 17.03 4.94 1.39
CA ALA A 168 16.45 3.72 0.84
C ALA A 168 17.24 3.21 -0.38
N ARG A 169 17.60 4.09 -1.31
CA ARG A 169 18.40 3.73 -2.49
C ARG A 169 19.74 3.15 -2.08
N PHE A 170 20.46 3.79 -1.15
CA PHE A 170 21.72 3.27 -0.65
C PHE A 170 21.58 1.88 -0.05
N PHE A 171 20.55 1.63 0.77
CA PHE A 171 20.30 0.32 1.38
C PHE A 171 19.94 -0.77 0.36
N LEU A 172 19.31 -0.41 -0.75
CA LEU A 172 19.02 -1.36 -1.83
C LEU A 172 20.29 -1.77 -2.57
N ASP A 173 21.20 -0.82 -2.79
CA ASP A 173 22.47 -1.05 -3.50
C ASP A 173 23.55 -1.65 -2.58
N ASN A 174 23.47 -1.40 -1.26
CA ASN A 174 24.43 -1.85 -0.25
C ASN A 174 23.69 -2.49 0.94
N PRO A 175 23.16 -3.73 0.77
CA PRO A 175 22.52 -4.45 1.86
C PRO A 175 23.44 -4.52 3.08
N GLU A 176 22.87 -4.38 4.29
CA GLU A 176 23.58 -4.43 5.58
C GLU A 176 24.53 -3.25 5.86
N SER A 177 24.69 -2.30 4.95
CA SER A 177 25.54 -1.12 5.15
C SER A 177 24.72 0.11 5.52
N ALA A 178 25.23 0.95 6.42
CA ALA A 178 24.57 2.20 6.81
C ALA A 178 25.42 3.40 6.32
N PRO A 179 24.85 4.31 5.52
CA PRO A 179 25.62 5.37 4.88
C PRO A 179 25.93 6.52 5.83
N THR A 180 27.01 7.21 5.54
CA THR A 180 27.31 8.57 6.01
C THR A 180 26.60 9.60 5.15
N THR A 181 26.47 10.84 5.65
CA THR A 181 25.88 11.94 4.85
C THR A 181 26.63 12.19 3.54
N SER A 182 27.95 11.98 3.51
CA SER A 182 28.78 12.14 2.32
C SER A 182 28.50 11.10 1.25
N GLU A 183 28.29 9.84 1.63
CA GLU A 183 28.00 8.74 0.69
C GLU A 183 26.60 8.87 0.06
N LEU A 184 25.69 9.60 0.72
CA LEU A 184 24.38 9.90 0.18
C LEU A 184 24.42 11.02 -0.87
N GLN A 185 25.46 11.86 -0.89
CA GLN A 185 25.51 12.99 -1.82
C GLN A 185 25.58 12.48 -3.26
N GLY A 186 24.70 13.00 -4.12
CA GLY A 186 24.64 12.63 -5.53
C GLY A 186 23.88 11.32 -5.84
N LEU A 187 23.43 10.56 -4.83
CA LEU A 187 22.55 9.41 -5.08
C LEU A 187 21.19 9.84 -5.59
N ILE A 188 20.67 10.96 -5.08
CA ILE A 188 19.43 11.57 -5.51
C ILE A 188 19.62 13.08 -5.48
N ASP A 189 19.02 13.76 -6.47
CA ASP A 189 19.02 15.22 -6.52
C ASP A 189 18.41 15.81 -5.23
N GLN A 190 18.94 16.97 -4.83
CA GLN A 190 18.44 17.77 -3.71
C GLN A 190 18.68 17.18 -2.30
N ILE A 191 19.49 16.13 -2.16
CA ILE A 191 19.95 15.69 -0.83
C ILE A 191 20.77 16.82 -0.18
N PRO A 192 20.40 17.31 1.02
CA PRO A 192 21.18 18.33 1.70
C PRO A 192 22.52 17.79 2.21
N SER A 193 23.51 18.66 2.36
CA SER A 193 24.81 18.32 2.94
C SER A 193 24.86 18.57 4.46
N GLY A 194 25.64 17.76 5.18
CA GLY A 194 26.04 17.99 6.58
C GLY A 194 24.87 18.32 7.51
N LYS A 195 24.94 19.45 8.21
CA LYS A 195 23.90 19.90 9.16
C LYS A 195 22.52 20.08 8.53
N GLY A 196 22.45 20.39 7.24
CA GLY A 196 21.18 20.50 6.52
C GLY A 196 20.44 19.15 6.46
N PHE A 197 21.19 18.05 6.30
CA PHE A 197 20.65 16.69 6.29
C PHE A 197 20.09 16.31 7.66
N GLU A 198 20.86 16.54 8.72
CA GLU A 198 20.43 16.26 10.09
C GLU A 198 19.17 17.03 10.48
N ASN A 199 19.12 18.33 10.19
CA ASN A 199 17.95 19.16 10.48
C ASN A 199 16.70 18.69 9.74
N THR A 200 16.88 18.21 8.51
CA THR A 200 15.80 17.69 7.67
C THR A 200 15.17 16.42 8.25
N LEU A 201 15.97 15.57 8.90
CA LEU A 201 15.52 14.28 9.44
C LEU A 201 15.00 14.33 10.89
N ARG A 202 15.06 15.48 11.58
CA ARG A 202 14.57 15.62 12.97
C ARG A 202 13.10 15.22 13.13
N GLY A 203 12.27 15.41 12.10
CA GLY A 203 10.87 14.98 12.12
C GLY A 203 10.66 13.46 12.10
N TYR A 204 11.72 12.69 11.87
CA TYR A 204 11.71 11.24 11.58
C TYR A 204 12.70 10.48 12.45
N GLU A 205 13.04 10.99 13.63
CA GLU A 205 13.99 10.35 14.55
C GLU A 205 13.60 8.89 14.88
N ASP A 206 12.30 8.59 14.92
CA ASP A 206 11.75 7.26 15.16
C ASP A 206 12.00 6.25 14.02
N TYR A 207 12.64 6.65 12.92
CA TYR A 207 12.97 5.78 11.79
C TYR A 207 14.36 5.18 11.88
N PHE A 208 15.19 5.71 12.76
CA PHE A 208 16.57 5.31 12.89
C PHE A 208 16.74 4.36 14.07
N GLU A 209 17.75 3.50 13.99
CA GLU A 209 18.22 2.75 15.16
C GLU A 209 18.70 3.74 16.24
N ASP A 210 18.50 3.38 17.51
CA ASP A 210 18.88 4.27 18.61
C ASP A 210 20.40 4.45 18.67
N ASN A 211 20.85 5.63 18.20
CA ASN A 211 22.27 5.97 18.19
C ASN A 211 22.85 6.13 19.60
N LYS A 212 22.03 6.45 20.62
CA LYS A 212 22.50 6.46 22.01
C LYS A 212 22.80 5.04 22.47
N LEU A 213 21.90 4.10 22.18
CA LEU A 213 22.11 2.68 22.48
C LEU A 213 23.34 2.13 21.73
N ARG A 214 23.53 2.51 20.46
CA ARG A 214 24.74 2.15 19.69
C ARG A 214 26.02 2.67 20.36
N LEU A 215 26.04 3.95 20.72
CA LEU A 215 27.22 4.56 21.36
C LEU A 215 27.49 3.93 22.74
N LEU A 216 26.44 3.64 23.51
CA LEU A 216 26.57 2.92 24.79
C LEU A 216 27.19 1.54 24.59
N LYS A 217 26.71 0.75 23.62
CA LYS A 217 27.31 -0.57 23.28
C LYS A 217 28.78 -0.45 22.88
N LEU A 218 29.12 0.53 22.03
CA LEU A 218 30.51 0.75 21.62
C LEU A 218 31.40 1.18 22.81
N GLN A 219 30.86 1.95 23.75
CA GLN A 219 31.55 2.32 24.99
C GLN A 219 31.76 1.11 25.90
N GLU A 220 30.73 0.30 26.10
CA GLU A 220 30.80 -0.96 26.87
C GLU A 220 31.84 -1.91 26.26
N GLU A 221 31.78 -2.15 24.95
CA GLU A 221 32.75 -3.01 24.25
C GLU A 221 34.19 -2.47 24.31
N LEU A 222 34.37 -1.15 24.28
CA LEU A 222 35.68 -0.52 24.47
C LEU A 222 36.17 -0.76 25.90
N GLN A 223 35.32 -0.53 26.88
CA GLN A 223 35.63 -0.73 28.30
C GLN A 223 35.98 -2.19 28.58
N GLU A 224 35.24 -3.15 28.01
CA GLU A 224 35.55 -4.58 28.09
C GLU A 224 36.91 -4.91 27.47
N ALA A 225 37.22 -4.34 26.30
CA ALA A 225 38.51 -4.56 25.65
C ALA A 225 39.68 -3.97 26.45
N GLU A 226 39.50 -2.79 27.04
CA GLU A 226 40.48 -2.15 27.91
C GLU A 226 40.70 -2.94 29.20
N GLN A 227 39.62 -3.43 29.84
CA GLN A 227 39.71 -4.27 31.03
C GLN A 227 40.37 -5.62 30.75
N ALA A 228 40.03 -6.27 29.63
CA ALA A 228 40.64 -7.52 29.21
C ALA A 228 42.15 -7.36 29.01
N PHE A 229 42.57 -6.27 28.35
CA PHE A 229 43.99 -5.98 28.19
C PHE A 229 44.66 -5.68 29.53
N ALA A 230 44.05 -4.87 30.40
CA ALA A 230 44.60 -4.51 31.71
C ALA A 230 44.87 -5.74 32.60
N LYS A 231 44.01 -6.76 32.57
CA LYS A 231 44.19 -8.00 33.35
C LYS A 231 45.43 -8.80 32.96
N GLU A 232 45.86 -8.73 31.70
CA GLU A 232 46.99 -9.51 31.19
C GLU A 232 48.24 -8.66 30.91
N LYS A 233 48.10 -7.33 30.91
CA LYS A 233 49.12 -6.37 30.46
C LYS A 233 50.45 -6.57 31.18
N ASP A 234 50.45 -6.59 32.52
CA ASP A 234 51.69 -6.66 33.29
C ASP A 234 52.47 -7.95 33.01
N LYS A 235 51.74 -9.09 32.92
CA LYS A 235 52.31 -10.40 32.60
C LYS A 235 52.84 -10.46 31.16
N LEU A 236 52.11 -9.90 30.21
CA LEU A 236 52.54 -9.82 28.81
C LEU A 236 53.76 -8.90 28.66
N GLU A 237 53.81 -7.76 29.35
CA GLU A 237 54.94 -6.85 29.32
C GLU A 237 56.20 -7.46 29.96
N GLU A 238 56.06 -8.17 31.08
CA GLU A 238 57.18 -8.89 31.71
C GLU A 238 57.74 -9.96 30.77
N ASN A 239 56.88 -10.76 30.14
CA ASN A 239 57.28 -11.77 29.17
C ASN A 239 57.90 -11.15 27.91
N ARG A 240 57.43 -9.98 27.48
CA ARG A 240 58.03 -9.21 26.39
C ARG A 240 59.43 -8.74 26.75
N ARG A 241 59.66 -8.23 27.97
CA ARG A 241 61.00 -7.85 28.47
C ARG A 241 61.96 -9.04 28.53
N LYS A 242 61.43 -10.24 28.77
CA LYS A 242 62.18 -11.52 28.71
C LYS A 242 62.38 -12.05 27.27
N GLY A 243 62.00 -11.30 26.23
CA GLY A 243 62.25 -11.64 24.84
C GLY A 243 61.17 -12.48 24.13
N SER A 244 60.00 -12.68 24.75
CA SER A 244 58.90 -13.45 24.12
C SER A 244 58.26 -12.71 22.95
N LYS A 245 58.38 -13.28 21.74
CA LYS A 245 57.71 -12.77 20.53
C LYS A 245 56.18 -12.93 20.57
N ASP A 246 55.66 -13.98 21.21
CA ASP A 246 54.21 -14.22 21.37
C ASP A 246 53.56 -13.13 22.24
N ALA A 247 54.22 -12.74 23.33
CA ALA A 247 53.73 -11.68 24.20
C ALA A 247 53.67 -10.32 23.48
N ALA A 248 54.67 -10.01 22.65
CA ALA A 248 54.67 -8.80 21.83
C ALA A 248 53.53 -8.79 20.79
N ALA A 249 53.26 -9.93 20.14
CA ALA A 249 52.17 -10.06 19.19
C ALA A 249 50.80 -9.88 19.86
N LYS A 250 50.57 -10.49 21.03
CA LYS A 250 49.33 -10.34 21.79
C LYS A 250 49.08 -8.91 22.26
N ILE A 251 50.09 -8.21 22.76
CA ILE A 251 49.99 -6.78 23.10
C ILE A 251 49.52 -5.98 21.89
N LYS A 252 50.14 -6.20 20.72
CA LYS A 252 49.76 -5.50 19.49
C LYS A 252 48.30 -5.75 19.10
N VAL A 253 47.83 -7.01 19.19
CA VAL A 253 46.43 -7.37 18.91
C VAL A 253 45.46 -6.64 19.86
N HIS A 254 45.77 -6.57 21.15
CA HIS A 254 44.94 -5.83 22.12
C HIS A 254 44.92 -4.33 21.83
N GLU A 255 46.09 -3.72 21.58
CA GLU A 255 46.21 -2.31 21.25
C GLU A 255 45.47 -1.96 19.95
N GLU A 256 45.52 -2.85 18.95
CA GLU A 256 44.81 -2.70 17.68
C GLU A 256 43.29 -2.84 17.87
N ARG A 257 42.83 -3.82 18.67
CA ARG A 257 41.42 -3.96 19.04
C ARG A 257 40.88 -2.72 19.76
N ILE A 258 41.61 -2.19 20.75
CA ILE A 258 41.23 -0.98 21.50
C ILE A 258 41.19 0.22 20.57
N ARG A 259 42.20 0.38 19.70
CA ARG A 259 42.26 1.47 18.72
C ARG A 259 41.08 1.44 17.77
N ASN A 260 40.76 0.28 17.20
CA ASN A 260 39.63 0.12 16.29
C ASN A 260 38.31 0.47 17.00
N LYS A 261 38.13 0.06 18.26
CA LYS A 261 36.94 0.43 19.05
C LYS A 261 36.88 1.92 19.39
N ARG A 262 38.00 2.56 19.70
CA ARG A 262 38.08 4.02 19.88
C ARG A 262 37.76 4.77 18.59
N MET A 263 38.27 4.31 17.45
CA MET A 263 37.96 4.89 16.15
C MET A 263 36.47 4.80 15.82
N ALA A 264 35.83 3.65 16.08
CA ALA A 264 34.39 3.46 15.88
C ALA A 264 33.50 4.43 16.69
N LEU A 265 33.97 4.92 17.84
CA LEU A 265 33.29 5.97 18.62
C LEU A 265 33.40 7.37 17.99
N THR A 266 34.42 7.59 17.17
CA THR A 266 34.70 8.88 16.51
C THR A 266 34.27 8.93 15.05
N GLU A 267 33.88 7.80 14.46
CA GLU A 267 33.41 7.72 13.08
C GLU A 267 32.12 8.54 12.87
N PRO A 268 31.94 9.14 11.68
CA PRO A 268 30.71 9.86 11.33
C PRO A 268 29.49 8.99 11.58
N LYS A 269 28.43 9.58 12.16
CA LYS A 269 27.20 8.85 12.50
C LYS A 269 26.64 8.15 11.25
N PRO A 270 26.61 6.80 11.21
CA PRO A 270 25.94 6.09 10.13
C PRO A 270 24.43 6.19 10.33
N TYR A 271 23.69 6.36 9.23
CA TYR A 271 22.23 6.47 9.26
C TYR A 271 21.59 5.09 9.07
N SER A 272 21.57 4.31 10.15
CA SER A 272 20.90 3.00 10.16
C SER A 272 19.39 3.14 10.33
N LEU A 273 18.60 2.62 9.39
CA LEU A 273 17.15 2.59 9.46
C LEU A 273 16.67 1.33 10.21
N ASN A 274 15.76 1.53 11.16
CA ASN A 274 15.00 0.45 11.78
C ASN A 274 13.90 -0.05 10.82
N SER A 275 13.13 -1.09 11.20
CA SER A 275 12.07 -1.65 10.35
C SER A 275 11.01 -0.61 9.92
N LYS A 276 10.68 0.38 10.78
CA LYS A 276 9.77 1.49 10.45
C LYS A 276 10.39 2.46 9.45
N GLY A 277 11.67 2.77 9.63
CA GLY A 277 12.44 3.60 8.74
C GLY A 277 12.57 2.98 7.34
N ARG A 278 12.96 1.70 7.25
CA ARG A 278 13.09 0.99 5.97
C ARG A 278 11.78 0.99 5.18
N TYR A 279 10.66 0.74 5.85
CA TYR A 279 9.33 0.76 5.24
C TYR A 279 9.01 2.13 4.62
N ASN A 280 9.09 3.20 5.42
CA ASN A 280 8.71 4.54 4.98
C ASN A 280 9.72 5.16 4.00
N ALA A 281 11.01 4.87 4.17
CA ALA A 281 12.05 5.31 3.24
C ALA A 281 11.85 4.68 1.86
N THR A 282 11.49 3.40 1.79
CA THR A 282 11.20 2.72 0.51
C THR A 282 9.95 3.27 -0.17
N LEU A 283 8.90 3.60 0.61
CA LEU A 283 7.73 4.32 0.08
C LEU A 283 8.09 5.73 -0.41
N THR A 284 9.00 6.42 0.28
CA THR A 284 9.50 7.74 -0.13
C THR A 284 10.26 7.64 -1.45
N LEU A 285 11.11 6.61 -1.60
CA LEU A 285 11.80 6.32 -2.85
C LEU A 285 10.82 6.00 -3.98
N ALA A 286 9.74 5.26 -3.70
CA ALA A 286 8.68 5.01 -4.67
C ALA A 286 8.01 6.31 -5.15
N GLN A 287 7.75 7.26 -4.24
CA GLN A 287 7.17 8.57 -4.56
C GLN A 287 8.11 9.44 -5.39
N GLN A 288 9.41 9.43 -5.07
CA GLN A 288 10.38 10.30 -5.70
C GLN A 288 10.85 9.77 -7.07
N TRP A 289 11.03 8.46 -7.20
CA TRP A 289 11.54 7.85 -8.42
C TRP A 289 10.61 8.06 -9.62
N ARG A 290 11.20 8.44 -10.75
CA ARG A 290 10.51 8.57 -12.03
C ARG A 290 11.21 7.66 -13.04
N PRO A 291 10.48 6.71 -13.65
CA PRO A 291 11.04 5.93 -14.73
C PRO A 291 11.30 6.83 -15.95
N LEU A 292 12.22 6.43 -16.81
CA LEU A 292 12.40 6.99 -18.14
C LEU A 292 11.09 6.81 -18.93
N ALA A 293 10.52 7.92 -19.41
CA ALA A 293 9.36 7.87 -20.28
C ALA A 293 9.82 7.55 -21.71
N VAL A 294 9.42 6.39 -22.23
CA VAL A 294 9.73 5.95 -23.59
C VAL A 294 8.44 5.87 -24.39
N ASN A 295 8.32 6.68 -25.45
CA ASN A 295 7.18 6.63 -26.35
C ASN A 295 7.09 5.26 -27.01
N ALA A 296 5.92 4.60 -26.92
CA ALA A 296 5.73 3.22 -27.36
C ALA A 296 6.74 2.24 -26.72
N GLY A 297 7.11 2.49 -25.46
CA GLY A 297 7.97 1.62 -24.67
C GLY A 297 7.37 0.24 -24.40
N HIS A 298 8.23 -0.67 -23.95
CA HIS A 298 7.83 -2.01 -23.54
C HIS A 298 6.83 -1.96 -22.38
N ARG A 299 5.88 -2.91 -22.35
CA ARG A 299 4.87 -3.04 -21.30
C ARG A 299 5.19 -4.23 -20.43
N GLY A 300 5.45 -3.97 -19.16
CA GLY A 300 5.89 -4.97 -18.20
C GLY A 300 4.78 -5.44 -17.26
N LEU A 301 4.82 -6.72 -16.88
CA LEU A 301 3.99 -7.29 -15.82
C LEU A 301 4.82 -7.91 -14.70
N VAL A 302 4.54 -7.51 -13.46
CA VAL A 302 5.06 -8.16 -12.26
C VAL A 302 4.03 -9.15 -11.71
N ILE A 303 4.44 -10.40 -11.51
CA ILE A 303 3.60 -11.50 -11.01
C ILE A 303 4.15 -12.00 -9.67
N PHE A 304 3.28 -12.03 -8.66
CA PHE A 304 3.59 -12.61 -7.35
C PHE A 304 3.27 -14.11 -7.34
N VAL A 305 4.19 -14.94 -6.83
CA VAL A 305 4.05 -16.41 -6.80
C VAL A 305 4.30 -16.95 -5.38
N ARG A 306 3.37 -17.79 -4.89
CA ARG A 306 3.38 -18.36 -3.54
C ARG A 306 3.55 -19.89 -3.57
N SER A 307 4.71 -20.42 -3.19
CA SER A 307 5.02 -21.87 -3.06
C SER A 307 5.31 -22.68 -4.35
N VAL A 308 6.09 -23.75 -4.19
CA VAL A 308 6.70 -24.56 -5.27
C VAL A 308 5.68 -25.21 -6.20
N ASN A 309 4.54 -25.63 -5.64
CA ASN A 309 3.43 -26.23 -6.38
C ASN A 309 2.79 -25.23 -7.36
N GLU A 310 3.03 -23.92 -7.19
CA GLU A 310 2.55 -22.91 -8.12
C GLU A 310 3.44 -22.74 -9.35
N SER A 311 4.62 -23.35 -9.45
CA SER A 311 5.47 -23.19 -10.65
C SER A 311 4.80 -23.68 -11.95
N GLU A 312 4.07 -24.80 -11.91
CA GLU A 312 3.22 -25.24 -13.03
C GLU A 312 1.97 -24.36 -13.19
N SER A 313 1.44 -23.88 -12.07
CA SER A 313 0.33 -22.93 -12.03
C SER A 313 0.70 -21.59 -12.68
N VAL A 314 1.95 -21.13 -12.62
CA VAL A 314 2.40 -19.90 -13.28
C VAL A 314 2.36 -20.05 -14.79
N VAL A 315 2.89 -21.14 -15.35
CA VAL A 315 2.79 -21.38 -16.81
C VAL A 315 1.35 -21.58 -17.23
N LYS A 316 0.52 -22.26 -16.41
CA LYS A 316 -0.91 -22.39 -16.67
C LYS A 316 -1.60 -21.02 -16.67
N HIS A 317 -1.37 -20.20 -15.65
CA HIS A 317 -1.87 -18.83 -15.52
C HIS A 317 -1.44 -17.96 -16.71
N LEU A 318 -0.17 -18.05 -17.11
CA LEU A 318 0.32 -17.39 -18.32
C LEU A 318 -0.41 -17.93 -19.55
N LYS A 319 -0.49 -19.24 -19.81
CA LYS A 319 -1.21 -19.78 -20.97
C LYS A 319 -2.67 -19.32 -21.05
N GLU A 320 -3.31 -19.25 -19.90
CA GLU A 320 -4.71 -18.87 -19.75
C GLU A 320 -4.95 -17.38 -19.99
N HIS A 321 -4.02 -16.52 -19.59
CA HIS A 321 -4.22 -15.07 -19.59
C HIS A 321 -3.34 -14.31 -20.59
N TYR A 322 -2.22 -14.89 -21.03
CA TYR A 322 -1.20 -14.26 -21.88
C TYR A 322 -1.77 -13.69 -23.17
N ALA A 323 -2.64 -14.43 -23.87
CA ALA A 323 -3.26 -13.94 -25.10
C ALA A 323 -4.14 -12.69 -24.89
N ALA A 324 -4.61 -12.46 -23.66
CA ALA A 324 -5.38 -11.28 -23.29
C ALA A 324 -4.53 -10.18 -22.63
N LEU A 325 -3.25 -10.46 -22.35
CA LEU A 325 -2.31 -9.57 -21.73
C LEU A 325 -1.40 -8.96 -22.79
N ASP A 326 -1.57 -7.67 -23.03
CA ASP A 326 -0.69 -6.89 -23.91
C ASP A 326 0.60 -6.47 -23.17
N PHE A 327 1.37 -7.47 -22.74
CA PHE A 327 2.65 -7.33 -22.05
C PHE A 327 3.74 -8.10 -22.78
N ASP A 328 4.91 -7.50 -22.91
CA ASP A 328 6.06 -8.09 -23.62
C ASP A 328 7.26 -8.34 -22.69
N LYS A 329 7.19 -7.86 -21.45
CA LYS A 329 8.18 -8.07 -20.40
C LYS A 329 7.53 -8.59 -19.12
N TYR A 330 8.19 -9.52 -18.45
CA TYR A 330 7.68 -10.22 -17.28
C TYR A 330 8.74 -10.27 -16.19
N ALA A 331 8.31 -10.00 -14.96
CA ALA A 331 9.10 -10.17 -13.76
C ALA A 331 8.30 -10.95 -12.72
N PHE A 332 9.00 -11.77 -11.93
CA PHE A 332 8.40 -12.59 -10.89
C PHE A 332 8.89 -12.14 -9.52
N VAL A 333 8.00 -12.15 -8.53
CA VAL A 333 8.33 -11.95 -7.11
C VAL A 333 7.88 -13.18 -6.35
N VAL A 334 8.83 -13.89 -5.75
CA VAL A 334 8.67 -15.30 -5.37
C VAL A 334 8.87 -15.45 -3.87
N GLY A 335 7.86 -15.90 -3.14
CA GLY A 335 7.97 -16.02 -1.70
C GLY A 335 6.65 -16.26 -0.97
N GLY A 336 6.71 -16.27 0.36
CA GLY A 336 5.55 -16.56 1.18
C GLY A 336 5.89 -16.62 2.67
N ILE A 337 4.99 -17.24 3.43
CA ILE A 337 5.14 -17.43 4.88
C ILE A 337 5.88 -18.74 5.11
N ASP A 338 6.94 -18.71 5.90
CA ASP A 338 7.80 -19.86 6.26
C ASP A 338 8.31 -20.67 5.07
N ILE A 339 8.63 -20.01 3.96
CA ILE A 339 9.25 -20.68 2.82
C ILE A 339 10.77 -20.70 3.01
N SER A 340 11.36 -21.89 2.91
CA SER A 340 12.80 -22.15 3.05
C SER A 340 13.51 -22.48 1.73
N ASP A 341 12.76 -22.86 0.70
CA ASP A 341 13.23 -23.27 -0.63
C ASP A 341 12.89 -22.24 -1.73
N GLN A 342 12.65 -20.98 -1.34
CA GLN A 342 12.18 -19.92 -2.23
C GLN A 342 13.13 -19.68 -3.43
N ARG A 343 14.43 -19.88 -3.25
CA ARG A 343 15.43 -19.73 -4.32
C ARG A 343 15.31 -20.83 -5.36
N GLU A 344 15.15 -22.07 -4.93
CA GLU A 344 14.96 -23.21 -5.83
C GLU A 344 13.63 -23.08 -6.58
N MET A 345 12.57 -22.68 -5.87
CA MET A 345 11.28 -22.33 -6.45
C MET A 345 11.43 -21.25 -7.54
N SER A 346 12.14 -20.17 -7.23
CA SER A 346 12.34 -19.07 -8.16
C SER A 346 13.09 -19.51 -9.42
N ILE A 347 14.13 -20.33 -9.29
CA ILE A 347 14.85 -20.90 -10.44
C ILE A 347 13.88 -21.69 -11.33
N ARG A 348 13.12 -22.62 -10.77
CA ARG A 348 12.15 -23.45 -11.54
C ARG A 348 11.08 -22.60 -12.22
N ILE A 349 10.57 -21.56 -11.56
CA ILE A 349 9.60 -20.62 -12.15
C ILE A 349 10.21 -19.89 -13.34
N HIS A 350 11.43 -19.35 -13.18
CA HIS A 350 12.09 -18.62 -14.25
C HIS A 350 12.41 -19.51 -15.44
N GLU A 351 12.88 -20.75 -15.23
CA GLU A 351 13.11 -21.74 -16.29
C GLU A 351 11.83 -22.01 -17.07
N LYS A 352 10.75 -22.42 -16.39
CA LYS A 352 9.46 -22.73 -17.03
C LYS A 352 8.84 -21.52 -17.74
N ALA A 353 8.95 -20.33 -17.14
CA ALA A 353 8.44 -19.11 -17.76
C ALA A 353 9.24 -18.73 -19.02
N LYS A 354 10.56 -18.90 -19.00
CA LYS A 354 11.43 -18.66 -20.16
C LYS A 354 11.18 -19.64 -21.30
N GLU A 355 10.99 -20.92 -20.99
CA GLU A 355 10.58 -21.93 -21.98
C GLU A 355 9.28 -21.56 -22.70
N TYR A 356 8.32 -20.96 -21.99
CA TYR A 356 7.02 -20.59 -22.57
C TYR A 356 7.02 -19.22 -23.26
N LEU A 357 7.57 -18.19 -22.61
CA LEU A 357 7.52 -16.79 -23.07
C LEU A 357 8.68 -16.41 -23.99
N GLY A 358 9.82 -17.10 -23.86
CA GLY A 358 11.11 -16.75 -24.43
C GLY A 358 12.01 -15.99 -23.44
N ASP A 359 13.31 -16.27 -23.48
CA ASP A 359 14.33 -15.71 -22.58
C ASP A 359 14.31 -14.18 -22.52
N SER A 360 14.15 -13.52 -23.67
CA SER A 360 14.17 -12.05 -23.76
C SER A 360 12.97 -11.36 -23.10
N LYS A 361 11.93 -12.11 -22.73
CA LYS A 361 10.73 -11.55 -22.09
C LYS A 361 10.78 -11.63 -20.57
N VAL A 362 11.51 -12.58 -19.98
CA VAL A 362 11.66 -12.72 -18.52
C VAL A 362 12.88 -11.94 -18.06
N VAL A 363 12.67 -10.80 -17.40
CA VAL A 363 13.74 -9.84 -17.08
C VAL A 363 14.21 -9.86 -15.62
N SER A 364 13.45 -10.50 -14.72
CA SER A 364 13.88 -10.67 -13.33
C SER A 364 14.95 -11.75 -13.19
N SER A 365 15.86 -11.56 -12.23
CA SER A 365 16.84 -12.57 -11.82
C SER A 365 16.27 -13.43 -10.69
N PRO A 366 16.31 -14.77 -10.77
CA PRO A 366 15.68 -15.65 -9.78
C PRO A 366 16.23 -15.46 -8.36
N GLY A 367 17.50 -15.08 -8.21
CA GLY A 367 18.14 -14.90 -6.90
C GLY A 367 17.77 -13.60 -6.18
N GLU A 368 17.30 -12.58 -6.89
CA GLU A 368 17.13 -11.21 -6.37
C GLU A 368 15.68 -10.83 -6.08
N VAL A 369 14.76 -11.73 -6.42
CA VAL A 369 13.30 -11.54 -6.34
C VAL A 369 12.62 -12.48 -5.34
N CYS A 370 13.42 -13.10 -4.47
CA CYS A 370 12.94 -13.97 -3.42
C CYS A 370 12.66 -13.19 -2.13
N TYR A 371 11.62 -13.58 -1.39
CA TYR A 371 11.35 -13.08 -0.04
C TYR A 371 10.80 -14.18 0.87
N SER A 372 10.89 -14.00 2.19
CA SER A 372 10.28 -14.90 3.17
C SER A 372 9.73 -14.12 4.36
N ILE A 373 8.53 -14.48 4.79
CA ILE A 373 7.86 -13.90 5.96
C ILE A 373 7.91 -14.93 7.09
N PRO A 374 8.55 -14.64 8.23
CA PRO A 374 8.48 -15.52 9.39
C PRO A 374 7.03 -15.67 9.90
N ALA A 375 6.62 -16.87 10.32
CA ALA A 375 5.27 -17.10 10.84
C ALA A 375 4.87 -16.20 12.02
N ASN A 376 5.84 -15.86 12.87
CA ASN A 376 5.62 -15.25 14.18
C ASN A 376 6.09 -13.79 14.25
N GLY A 377 6.25 -13.11 13.10
CA GLY A 377 6.63 -11.70 13.08
C GLY A 377 7.36 -11.26 11.82
N GLY A 378 7.90 -10.04 11.85
CA GLY A 378 8.79 -9.54 10.79
C GLY A 378 8.08 -9.01 9.55
N VAL A 379 6.75 -8.85 9.59
CA VAL A 379 5.98 -8.42 8.41
C VAL A 379 6.44 -7.06 7.87
N ARG A 380 6.84 -6.14 8.74
CA ARG A 380 7.33 -4.81 8.30
C ARG A 380 8.66 -4.89 7.55
N ASP A 381 9.54 -5.79 7.98
CA ASP A 381 10.81 -6.04 7.30
C ASP A 381 10.59 -6.72 5.95
N ALA A 382 9.77 -7.78 5.91
CA ALA A 382 9.38 -8.42 4.66
C ALA A 382 8.67 -7.46 3.70
N SER A 383 7.82 -6.56 4.23
CA SER A 383 7.19 -5.50 3.44
C SER A 383 8.22 -4.58 2.78
N SER A 384 9.24 -4.18 3.54
CA SER A 384 10.32 -3.32 3.03
C SER A 384 11.16 -4.06 1.99
N GLU A 385 11.47 -5.34 2.23
CA GLU A 385 12.19 -6.21 1.29
C GLU A 385 11.45 -6.34 -0.04
N VAL A 386 10.15 -6.67 0.00
CA VAL A 386 9.35 -6.86 -1.22
C VAL A 386 9.19 -5.55 -1.99
N MET A 387 8.97 -4.42 -1.31
CA MET A 387 8.97 -3.11 -1.98
C MET A 387 10.34 -2.79 -2.61
N GLY A 388 11.43 -3.21 -1.96
CA GLY A 388 12.78 -3.12 -2.50
C GLY A 388 12.98 -3.97 -3.75
N ILE A 389 12.47 -5.20 -3.78
CA ILE A 389 12.45 -6.07 -4.96
C ILE A 389 11.72 -5.38 -6.11
N LEU A 390 10.50 -4.86 -5.86
CA LEU A 390 9.73 -4.11 -6.86
C LEU A 390 10.52 -2.90 -7.39
N HIS A 391 11.22 -2.19 -6.52
CA HIS A 391 12.03 -1.06 -6.91
C HIS A 391 13.22 -1.46 -7.80
N ARG A 392 13.96 -2.50 -7.42
CA ARG A 392 15.10 -3.00 -8.21
C ARG A 392 14.67 -3.50 -9.59
N ILE A 393 13.52 -4.17 -9.70
CA ILE A 393 12.95 -4.57 -11.00
C ILE A 393 12.76 -3.36 -11.90
N ARG A 394 12.18 -2.27 -11.37
CA ARG A 394 11.95 -1.03 -12.11
C ARG A 394 13.26 -0.33 -12.48
N GLN A 395 14.17 -0.22 -11.52
CA GLN A 395 15.45 0.48 -11.69
C GLN A 395 16.35 -0.23 -12.70
N SER A 396 16.43 -1.57 -12.64
CA SER A 396 17.26 -2.38 -13.54
C SER A 396 16.69 -2.47 -14.95
N ASN A 397 15.40 -2.19 -15.11
CA ASN A 397 14.68 -2.26 -16.37
C ASN A 397 13.94 -0.95 -16.65
N ASP A 398 14.69 0.14 -16.57
CA ASP A 398 14.16 1.47 -16.80
C ASP A 398 13.67 1.63 -18.25
N GLY A 399 12.60 2.41 -18.45
CA GLY A 399 11.92 2.52 -19.75
C GLY A 399 10.85 1.47 -20.04
N ILE A 400 10.59 0.53 -19.13
CA ILE A 400 9.43 -0.39 -19.18
C ILE A 400 8.26 0.21 -18.38
N GLU A 401 7.07 0.23 -18.98
CA GLU A 401 5.82 0.59 -18.32
C GLU A 401 5.26 -0.61 -17.52
N TRP A 402 5.60 -0.65 -16.24
CA TRP A 402 5.24 -1.76 -15.35
C TRP A 402 3.78 -1.73 -14.88
N ASN A 403 3.21 -2.92 -14.72
CA ASN A 403 1.91 -3.20 -14.11
C ASN A 403 2.07 -4.31 -13.06
N ILE A 404 1.21 -4.34 -12.04
CA ILE A 404 1.24 -5.38 -10.99
C ILE A 404 -0.03 -6.23 -11.04
N ASP A 405 0.15 -7.55 -11.18
CA ASP A 405 -0.87 -8.54 -10.89
C ASP A 405 -0.94 -8.77 -9.38
N THR A 406 -2.00 -8.26 -8.76
CA THR A 406 -2.18 -8.32 -7.29
C THR A 406 -2.74 -9.66 -6.82
N THR A 407 -3.17 -10.53 -7.74
CA THR A 407 -3.84 -11.80 -7.42
C THR A 407 -2.98 -12.68 -6.51
N GLY A 408 -1.67 -12.69 -6.74
CA GLY A 408 -0.67 -13.45 -5.98
C GLY A 408 -0.13 -12.74 -4.73
N VAL A 409 -0.59 -11.55 -4.32
CA VAL A 409 0.00 -10.82 -3.18
C VAL A 409 -0.46 -11.34 -1.82
N VAL A 410 0.47 -11.85 -1.01
CA VAL A 410 0.20 -12.40 0.34
C VAL A 410 -0.54 -11.38 1.19
N GLY A 411 -1.56 -11.83 1.95
CA GLY A 411 -2.43 -10.96 2.74
C GLY A 411 -1.70 -9.96 3.64
N LEU A 412 -0.62 -10.42 4.29
CA LEU A 412 0.24 -9.62 5.17
C LEU A 412 1.01 -8.50 4.43
N LEU A 413 1.25 -8.64 3.12
CA LEU A 413 2.01 -7.67 2.32
C LEU A 413 1.12 -6.68 1.56
N ARG A 414 -0.20 -6.93 1.47
CA ARG A 414 -1.14 -6.11 0.69
C ARG A 414 -1.03 -4.59 0.96
N PRO A 415 -0.99 -4.10 2.21
CA PRO A 415 -0.85 -2.66 2.46
C PRO A 415 0.41 -2.07 1.84
N ALA A 416 1.55 -2.77 1.99
CA ALA A 416 2.83 -2.32 1.48
C ALA A 416 2.83 -2.26 -0.05
N ILE A 417 2.32 -3.29 -0.72
CA ILE A 417 2.26 -3.35 -2.18
C ILE A 417 1.33 -2.29 -2.75
N TYR A 418 0.15 -2.09 -2.15
CA TYR A 418 -0.80 -1.09 -2.62
C TYR A 418 -0.32 0.34 -2.38
N GLN A 419 0.27 0.63 -1.21
CA GLN A 419 0.89 1.93 -0.96
C GLN A 419 2.07 2.19 -1.91
N TYR A 420 2.92 1.19 -2.14
CA TYR A 420 4.03 1.30 -3.08
C TYR A 420 3.54 1.57 -4.51
N ALA A 421 2.59 0.77 -5.00
CA ALA A 421 2.02 0.92 -6.34
C ALA A 421 1.38 2.30 -6.53
N HIS A 422 0.60 2.76 -5.54
CA HIS A 422 -0.03 4.08 -5.54
C HIS A 422 1.02 5.21 -5.62
N LEU A 423 2.04 5.19 -4.75
CA LEU A 423 3.08 6.24 -4.73
C LEU A 423 3.97 6.22 -5.97
N ALA A 424 4.27 5.04 -6.48
CA ALA A 424 5.03 4.84 -7.72
C ALA A 424 4.24 5.14 -8.99
N GLY A 425 2.91 5.26 -8.91
CA GLY A 425 2.04 5.43 -10.07
C GLY A 425 1.95 4.18 -10.95
N ILE A 426 2.13 2.98 -10.38
CA ILE A 426 2.10 1.71 -11.10
C ILE A 426 0.65 1.21 -11.16
N PRO A 427 0.06 1.05 -12.35
CA PRO A 427 -1.25 0.45 -12.47
C PRO A 427 -1.24 -0.98 -11.92
N SER A 428 -2.32 -1.31 -11.21
CA SER A 428 -2.51 -2.62 -10.60
C SER A 428 -3.84 -3.18 -11.04
N PHE A 429 -3.90 -4.49 -11.19
CA PHE A 429 -5.14 -5.18 -11.51
C PHE A 429 -5.27 -6.46 -10.71
N PHE A 430 -6.49 -6.99 -10.67
CA PHE A 430 -6.80 -8.27 -10.08
C PHE A 430 -7.38 -9.18 -11.16
N ILE A 431 -6.93 -10.43 -11.21
CA ILE A 431 -7.47 -11.44 -12.12
C ILE A 431 -8.49 -12.28 -11.37
N ALA A 432 -9.75 -12.15 -11.79
CA ALA A 432 -10.84 -12.99 -11.33
C ALA A 432 -10.62 -14.47 -11.74
N LYS A 433 -10.58 -15.37 -10.76
CA LYS A 433 -10.40 -16.83 -10.97
C LYS A 433 -11.71 -17.61 -10.80
N GLN A 434 -11.82 -18.74 -11.48
CA GLN A 434 -12.90 -19.71 -11.26
C GLN A 434 -12.78 -20.39 -9.90
N TYR A 435 -13.87 -20.56 -9.18
CA TYR A 435 -13.93 -21.46 -8.03
C TYR A 435 -14.96 -22.57 -8.29
N PRO A 436 -14.66 -23.86 -8.01
CA PRO A 436 -13.39 -24.43 -7.56
C PRO A 436 -12.47 -24.79 -8.76
N GLY A 437 -11.33 -24.10 -8.90
CA GLY A 437 -10.35 -24.39 -9.96
C GLY A 437 -9.19 -23.39 -9.98
N SER A 438 -8.12 -23.73 -10.69
CA SER A 438 -6.97 -22.82 -10.91
C SER A 438 -7.03 -22.06 -12.24
N GLY A 439 -8.18 -22.07 -12.92
CA GLY A 439 -8.36 -21.55 -14.28
C GLY A 439 -9.10 -20.21 -14.38
N VAL A 440 -8.99 -19.53 -15.54
CA VAL A 440 -9.97 -18.50 -15.97
C VAL A 440 -11.35 -19.10 -15.97
N TYR A 441 -12.35 -18.37 -15.47
CA TYR A 441 -13.74 -18.80 -15.53
C TYR A 441 -14.15 -19.17 -16.97
N ALA A 442 -14.66 -20.40 -17.16
CA ALA A 442 -15.28 -20.89 -18.40
C ALA A 442 -16.60 -20.17 -18.74
N SER A 443 -16.57 -18.83 -18.70
CA SER A 443 -17.64 -17.92 -19.14
C SER A 443 -17.89 -17.98 -20.63
N GLY A 444 -16.93 -18.49 -21.41
CA GLY A 444 -16.85 -18.20 -22.84
C GLY A 444 -16.45 -16.74 -23.15
N LEU A 445 -16.13 -15.92 -22.14
CA LEU A 445 -15.61 -14.57 -22.34
C LEU A 445 -14.10 -14.61 -22.55
N THR A 446 -13.59 -13.63 -23.31
CA THR A 446 -12.16 -13.44 -23.50
C THR A 446 -11.48 -13.15 -22.16
N GLY A 447 -10.22 -13.60 -22.00
CA GLY A 447 -9.44 -13.35 -20.78
C GLY A 447 -9.45 -11.89 -20.34
N SER A 448 -9.50 -10.95 -21.31
CA SER A 448 -9.53 -9.49 -21.10
C SER A 448 -10.70 -9.02 -20.21
N LYS A 449 -11.79 -9.79 -20.16
CA LYS A 449 -12.96 -9.51 -19.33
C LYS A 449 -12.77 -9.88 -17.86
N HIS A 450 -11.69 -10.61 -17.52
CA HIS A 450 -11.37 -11.05 -16.16
C HIS A 450 -10.32 -10.19 -15.45
N PHE A 451 -9.80 -9.16 -16.12
CA PHE A 451 -8.88 -8.19 -15.52
C PHE A 451 -9.65 -7.03 -14.92
N LEU A 452 -9.82 -7.07 -13.62
CA LEU A 452 -10.41 -5.98 -12.87
C LEU A 452 -9.35 -4.93 -12.61
N SER A 453 -9.54 -3.76 -13.23
CA SER A 453 -8.66 -2.63 -12.96
C SER A 453 -8.88 -2.18 -11.51
N LEU A 454 -7.78 -1.87 -10.83
CA LEU A 454 -7.84 -1.23 -9.52
C LEU A 454 -7.72 0.29 -9.68
N PRO A 455 -8.28 1.08 -8.74
CA PRO A 455 -8.19 2.53 -8.81
C PRO A 455 -6.73 2.98 -8.84
N ASN A 456 -6.34 3.71 -9.88
CA ASN A 456 -5.00 4.25 -10.02
C ASN A 456 -4.83 5.55 -9.21
N ARG A 457 -3.59 6.06 -9.17
CA ARG A 457 -3.25 7.27 -8.42
C ARG A 457 -4.08 8.49 -8.81
N SER A 458 -4.23 8.77 -10.11
CA SER A 458 -5.01 9.94 -10.56
C SER A 458 -6.49 9.83 -10.20
N GLN A 459 -7.05 8.63 -10.24
CA GLN A 459 -8.45 8.36 -9.90
C GLN A 459 -8.71 8.61 -8.41
N ILE A 460 -7.81 8.11 -7.55
CA ILE A 460 -7.86 8.35 -6.11
C ILE A 460 -7.63 9.83 -5.77
N ASP A 461 -6.66 10.48 -6.43
CA ASP A 461 -6.37 11.91 -6.22
C ASP A 461 -7.55 12.80 -6.66
N ALA A 462 -8.30 12.40 -7.70
CA ALA A 462 -9.55 13.05 -8.12
C ALA A 462 -10.64 12.97 -7.03
N ILE A 463 -10.86 11.77 -6.46
CA ILE A 463 -11.78 11.57 -5.34
C ILE A 463 -11.37 12.48 -4.17
N ARG A 464 -10.10 12.42 -3.76
CA ARG A 464 -9.58 13.22 -2.64
C ARG A 464 -9.71 14.72 -2.90
N SER A 465 -9.46 15.19 -4.13
CA SER A 465 -9.60 16.60 -4.50
C SER A 465 -11.06 17.06 -4.43
N CYS A 466 -12.01 16.21 -4.80
CA CYS A 466 -13.43 16.49 -4.66
C CYS A 466 -13.84 16.66 -3.19
N LEU A 467 -13.43 15.73 -2.32
CA LEU A 467 -13.77 15.75 -0.89
C LEU A 467 -13.22 16.97 -0.16
N ASN A 468 -12.10 17.53 -0.62
CA ASN A 468 -11.43 18.68 -0.01
C ASN A 468 -11.83 20.04 -0.63
N ASP A 469 -12.73 20.07 -1.61
CA ASP A 469 -13.15 21.29 -2.28
C ASP A 469 -14.67 21.45 -2.26
N GLU A 470 -15.18 22.29 -1.35
CA GLU A 470 -16.61 22.50 -1.09
C GLU A 470 -17.46 22.77 -2.36
N LYS A 471 -16.91 23.57 -3.29
CA LYS A 471 -17.63 23.94 -4.53
C LYS A 471 -17.68 22.79 -5.54
N LEU A 472 -16.63 21.98 -5.57
CA LEU A 472 -16.59 20.77 -6.38
C LEU A 472 -17.45 19.66 -5.74
N ALA A 473 -17.34 19.47 -4.42
CA ALA A 473 -18.14 18.54 -3.64
C ALA A 473 -19.65 18.79 -3.82
N SER A 474 -20.12 20.01 -3.61
CA SER A 474 -21.54 20.36 -3.83
C SER A 474 -22.00 20.08 -5.26
N PHE A 475 -21.15 20.31 -6.27
CA PHE A 475 -21.47 20.02 -7.66
C PHE A 475 -21.56 18.51 -7.94
N VAL A 476 -20.54 17.74 -7.54
CA VAL A 476 -20.49 16.29 -7.76
C VAL A 476 -21.60 15.57 -6.98
N ALA A 477 -21.81 15.92 -5.71
CA ALA A 477 -22.89 15.38 -4.89
C ALA A 477 -24.28 15.64 -5.52
N THR A 478 -24.47 16.81 -6.15
CA THR A 478 -25.72 17.13 -6.86
C THR A 478 -25.93 16.24 -8.07
N VAL A 479 -24.91 16.08 -8.92
CA VAL A 479 -25.00 15.25 -10.13
C VAL A 479 -25.21 13.79 -9.74
N TYR A 480 -24.50 13.32 -8.71
CA TYR A 480 -24.66 11.97 -8.16
C TYR A 480 -26.08 11.73 -7.65
N ARG A 481 -26.58 12.65 -6.81
CA ARG A 481 -27.94 12.57 -6.27
C ARG A 481 -28.99 12.60 -7.38
N PHE A 482 -28.78 13.41 -8.42
CA PHE A 482 -29.67 13.45 -9.58
C PHE A 482 -29.76 12.08 -10.26
N HIS A 483 -28.63 11.47 -10.59
CA HIS A 483 -28.60 10.16 -11.27
C HIS A 483 -29.18 9.04 -10.41
N ARG A 484 -28.99 9.09 -9.09
CA ARG A 484 -29.58 8.13 -8.17
C ARG A 484 -31.10 8.27 -8.05
N ASP A 485 -31.59 9.50 -7.97
CA ASP A 485 -33.01 9.79 -7.78
C ASP A 485 -33.78 9.77 -9.13
N ASN A 486 -33.07 9.94 -10.27
CA ASN A 486 -33.63 9.97 -11.64
C ASN A 486 -32.75 9.17 -12.63
N PRO A 487 -32.69 7.83 -12.55
CA PRO A 487 -31.76 7.01 -13.36
C PRO A 487 -31.81 7.20 -14.89
N PRO A 488 -32.98 7.44 -15.53
CA PRO A 488 -33.04 7.71 -16.97
C PRO A 488 -32.96 9.20 -17.32
N GLY A 489 -32.81 10.08 -16.32
CA GLY A 489 -32.82 11.53 -16.50
C GLY A 489 -31.51 12.06 -17.08
N GLU A 490 -31.60 13.16 -17.81
CA GLU A 490 -30.43 13.92 -18.26
C GLU A 490 -30.26 15.19 -17.42
N ILE A 491 -29.02 15.54 -17.09
CA ILE A 491 -28.62 16.72 -16.32
C ILE A 491 -27.54 17.50 -17.06
N GLY A 492 -27.79 18.78 -17.32
CA GLY A 492 -26.83 19.64 -18.01
C GLY A 492 -26.95 21.09 -17.58
N ILE A 493 -25.99 21.93 -18.00
CA ILE A 493 -25.99 23.36 -17.62
C ILE A 493 -26.76 24.25 -18.60
N GLU A 494 -27.17 23.70 -19.74
CA GLU A 494 -27.90 24.43 -20.79
C GLU A 494 -29.37 24.66 -20.43
N LYS A 495 -30.01 25.67 -21.05
CA LYS A 495 -31.41 26.01 -20.78
C LYS A 495 -32.39 24.87 -21.08
N LYS A 496 -32.09 23.99 -22.04
CA LYS A 496 -32.95 22.87 -22.43
C LYS A 496 -33.21 21.87 -21.28
N TYR A 497 -32.33 21.84 -20.27
CA TYR A 497 -32.47 20.94 -19.12
C TYR A 497 -33.42 21.47 -18.04
N GLY A 498 -33.90 22.71 -18.14
CA GLY A 498 -34.90 23.26 -17.22
C GLY A 498 -34.51 23.12 -15.74
N ASN A 499 -35.32 22.40 -14.96
CA ASN A 499 -35.06 22.14 -13.54
C ASN A 499 -33.97 21.07 -13.31
N ASN A 500 -33.60 20.31 -14.33
CA ASN A 500 -32.50 19.36 -14.31
C ASN A 500 -31.16 20.05 -14.62
N ARG A 501 -31.01 21.31 -14.18
CA ARG A 501 -29.71 21.99 -14.14
C ARG A 501 -29.13 21.81 -12.75
N PRO A 502 -27.82 21.56 -12.58
CA PRO A 502 -27.22 21.29 -11.27
C PRO A 502 -27.60 22.31 -10.19
N TYR A 503 -27.55 23.61 -10.51
CA TYR A 503 -27.93 24.65 -9.55
C TYR A 503 -29.40 24.56 -9.11
N ASP A 504 -30.31 24.40 -10.07
CA ASP A 504 -31.76 24.38 -9.78
C ASP A 504 -32.13 23.11 -9.01
N PHE A 505 -31.63 21.95 -9.44
CA PHE A 505 -31.83 20.68 -8.75
C PHE A 505 -31.25 20.71 -7.32
N ASN A 506 -30.01 21.18 -7.16
CA ASN A 506 -29.38 21.35 -5.85
C ASN A 506 -30.24 22.23 -4.93
N SER A 507 -30.80 23.31 -5.48
CA SER A 507 -31.58 24.26 -4.72
C SER A 507 -32.91 23.72 -4.17
N VAL A 508 -33.38 22.61 -4.72
CA VAL A 508 -34.59 21.90 -4.28
C VAL A 508 -34.24 20.81 -3.27
N ILE A 509 -33.17 20.06 -3.51
CA ILE A 509 -32.83 18.86 -2.73
C ILE A 509 -32.10 19.19 -1.43
N PHE A 510 -31.16 20.13 -1.46
CA PHE A 510 -30.39 20.52 -0.28
C PHE A 510 -30.99 21.77 0.35
N LYS A 511 -31.47 21.66 1.59
CA LYS A 511 -32.05 22.79 2.32
C LYS A 511 -30.99 23.87 2.60
N THR A 512 -31.43 25.11 2.81
CA THR A 512 -30.56 26.20 3.26
C THR A 512 -29.82 25.79 4.54
N GLY A 513 -28.50 26.01 4.56
CA GLY A 513 -27.63 25.60 5.67
C GLY A 513 -27.06 24.18 5.56
N HIS A 514 -27.46 23.39 4.56
CA HIS A 514 -26.85 22.08 4.30
C HIS A 514 -25.42 22.25 3.74
N PRO A 515 -24.41 21.46 4.18
CA PRO A 515 -23.02 21.60 3.71
C PRO A 515 -22.83 21.44 2.19
N LEU A 516 -23.71 20.69 1.53
CA LEU A 516 -23.68 20.49 0.07
C LEU A 516 -24.60 21.45 -0.71
N ARG A 517 -25.29 22.38 -0.02
CA ARG A 517 -26.09 23.41 -0.67
C ARG A 517 -25.16 24.38 -1.39
N MET A 518 -25.38 24.59 -2.69
CA MET A 518 -24.66 25.62 -3.43
C MET A 518 -25.08 27.01 -2.93
N ASP A 519 -24.10 27.90 -2.77
CA ASP A 519 -24.32 29.33 -2.50
C ASP A 519 -25.37 29.93 -3.44
N ASP A 520 -26.22 30.79 -2.91
CA ASP A 520 -27.20 31.51 -3.72
C ASP A 520 -26.50 32.47 -4.68
N ILE A 521 -26.76 32.31 -5.97
CA ILE A 521 -26.20 33.16 -7.03
C ILE A 521 -27.33 34.05 -7.57
N PRO A 522 -27.29 35.38 -7.43
CA PRO A 522 -28.45 36.24 -7.65
C PRO A 522 -28.83 36.48 -9.12
N LEU A 523 -27.95 36.23 -10.10
CA LEU A 523 -28.22 36.51 -11.53
C LEU A 523 -28.07 35.26 -12.41
N GLU A 524 -28.97 35.06 -13.38
CA GLU A 524 -28.97 33.88 -14.26
C GLU A 524 -27.67 33.76 -15.08
N ASN A 525 -27.17 34.89 -15.61
CA ASN A 525 -25.90 34.91 -16.36
C ASN A 525 -24.68 34.59 -15.48
N THR A 526 -24.71 34.93 -14.19
CA THR A 526 -23.62 34.56 -13.26
C THR A 526 -23.75 33.11 -12.79
N ARG A 527 -24.99 32.58 -12.66
CA ARG A 527 -25.25 31.15 -12.42
C ARG A 527 -24.65 30.29 -13.51
N PHE A 528 -24.96 30.59 -14.77
CA PHE A 528 -24.43 29.82 -15.90
C PHE A 528 -22.90 29.84 -15.94
N LYS A 529 -22.27 31.02 -15.75
CA LYS A 529 -20.80 31.13 -15.68
C LYS A 529 -20.21 30.34 -14.51
N ALA A 530 -20.84 30.36 -13.36
CA ALA A 530 -20.40 29.59 -12.19
C ALA A 530 -20.52 28.08 -12.44
N MET A 531 -21.66 27.61 -12.97
CA MET A 531 -21.85 26.20 -13.30
C MET A 531 -20.89 25.73 -14.40
N LYS A 532 -20.62 26.56 -15.41
CA LYS A 532 -19.60 26.27 -16.43
C LYS A 532 -18.20 26.11 -15.82
N ARG A 533 -17.84 26.94 -14.83
CA ARG A 533 -16.55 26.80 -14.11
C ARG A 533 -16.50 25.52 -13.28
N ARG A 534 -17.58 25.19 -12.56
CA ARG A 534 -17.66 23.95 -11.76
C ARG A 534 -17.61 22.71 -12.64
N LEU A 535 -18.37 22.68 -13.74
CA LEU A 535 -18.32 21.62 -14.75
C LEU A 535 -16.92 21.48 -15.35
N LYS A 536 -16.28 22.60 -15.73
CA LYS A 536 -14.90 22.57 -16.23
C LYS A 536 -13.97 21.94 -15.19
N LYS A 537 -14.04 22.38 -13.93
CA LYS A 537 -13.21 21.85 -12.85
C LYS A 537 -13.44 20.35 -12.60
N ALA A 538 -14.70 19.90 -12.60
CA ALA A 538 -15.04 18.49 -12.45
C ALA A 538 -14.52 17.65 -13.62
N LYS A 539 -14.58 18.18 -14.86
CA LYS A 539 -14.03 17.53 -16.04
C LYS A 539 -12.50 17.48 -16.01
N ASP A 540 -11.85 18.59 -15.67
CA ASP A 540 -10.38 18.70 -15.56
C ASP A 540 -9.85 17.75 -14.46
N ALA A 541 -10.63 17.53 -13.40
CA ALA A 541 -10.34 16.55 -12.35
C ALA A 541 -10.69 15.10 -12.73
N GLY A 542 -11.32 14.86 -13.89
CA GLY A 542 -11.72 13.51 -14.32
C GLY A 542 -12.93 12.93 -13.58
N LEU A 543 -13.74 13.75 -12.88
CA LEU A 543 -14.90 13.29 -12.10
C LEU A 543 -16.17 13.14 -12.96
N VAL A 544 -16.24 13.88 -14.07
CA VAL A 544 -17.38 13.84 -15.00
C VAL A 544 -16.91 13.80 -16.44
N HIS A 545 -17.74 13.24 -17.31
CA HIS A 545 -17.62 13.38 -18.76
C HIS A 545 -18.93 13.89 -19.36
N LEU A 546 -18.87 14.35 -20.62
CA LEU A 546 -20.03 14.83 -21.35
C LEU A 546 -20.41 13.87 -22.47
N ALA A 547 -21.68 13.46 -22.55
CA ALA A 547 -22.26 12.86 -23.75
C ALA A 547 -23.10 13.93 -24.46
N GLY A 548 -22.52 14.54 -25.50
CA GLY A 548 -23.05 15.80 -26.02
C GLY A 548 -22.95 16.91 -24.97
N SER A 549 -24.08 17.33 -24.41
CA SER A 549 -24.17 18.33 -23.32
C SER A 549 -24.65 17.76 -21.98
N ASP A 550 -24.99 16.46 -21.94
CA ASP A 550 -25.41 15.76 -20.73
C ASP A 550 -24.20 15.39 -19.88
N ILE A 551 -24.32 15.51 -18.56
CA ILE A 551 -23.25 15.34 -17.59
C ILE A 551 -23.37 13.96 -16.95
N HIS A 552 -22.38 13.11 -17.20
CA HIS A 552 -22.28 11.80 -16.57
C HIS A 552 -21.12 11.75 -15.60
N LEU A 553 -21.28 10.96 -14.54
CA LEU A 553 -20.20 10.68 -13.61
C LEU A 553 -19.30 9.58 -14.17
N THR A 554 -18.02 9.76 -13.93
CA THR A 554 -17.02 8.69 -14.04
C THR A 554 -17.06 7.81 -12.78
N PRO A 555 -16.41 6.64 -12.76
CA PRO A 555 -16.31 5.82 -11.53
C PRO A 555 -15.81 6.60 -10.31
N GLU A 556 -14.86 7.51 -10.49
CA GLU A 556 -14.32 8.40 -9.44
C GLU A 556 -15.37 9.39 -8.96
N GLY A 557 -16.15 9.95 -9.89
CA GLY A 557 -17.26 10.85 -9.60
C GLY A 557 -18.37 10.16 -8.81
N ILE A 558 -18.68 8.90 -9.15
CA ILE A 558 -19.65 8.06 -8.42
C ILE A 558 -19.18 7.85 -6.98
N VAL A 559 -17.94 7.36 -6.80
CA VAL A 559 -17.38 7.09 -5.47
C VAL A 559 -17.28 8.37 -4.64
N ALA A 560 -16.83 9.49 -5.21
CA ALA A 560 -16.79 10.77 -4.53
C ALA A 560 -18.20 11.24 -4.12
N GLY A 561 -19.19 11.11 -5.02
CA GLY A 561 -20.58 11.43 -4.74
C GLY A 561 -21.18 10.58 -3.61
N ALA A 562 -20.88 9.28 -3.59
CA ALA A 562 -21.31 8.36 -2.55
C ALA A 562 -20.72 8.70 -1.18
N LEU A 563 -19.43 9.05 -1.12
CA LEU A 563 -18.73 9.45 0.11
C LEU A 563 -19.25 10.76 0.71
N LEU A 564 -19.77 11.64 -0.12
CA LEU A 564 -20.26 12.97 0.27
C LEU A 564 -21.63 12.96 0.97
N LYS A 565 -22.23 11.78 1.24
CA LYS A 565 -23.52 11.58 1.95
C LYS A 565 -24.43 12.81 1.96
N GLY A 566 -25.06 13.05 0.82
CA GLY A 566 -26.04 14.11 0.64
C GLY A 566 -27.37 13.88 1.33
#